data_AF-A0AAE3DZ89-F1
#
_entry.id   AF-A0AAE3DZ89-F1
#
_cell.length_a   1.000
_cell.length_b   1.000
_cell.length_c   1.000
_cell.angle_alpha   90.00
_cell.angle_beta   90.00
_cell.angle_gamma   90.00
#
_symmetry.space_group_name_H-M   'P 1'
#
loop_
_entity.id
_entity.type
_entity.pdbx_description
1 polymer ?
#
loop_
_entity_poly.entity_id
_entity_poly.type
_entity_poly.pdbx_seq_one_letter_code
_entity_poly.pdbx_strand_id
1 'polypeptide(L)'
;MKFYFTFGLVNQPFTGGWVVINADSRAQACMLFRAAFQPDDEMLNCCSIYEEREFKRTKMYRENDNFGSACHCELSLKIEKK
;
A
#
# COMPACT_ATOMS: atom_id res chain seq x y z
N MET A 1 -8.99 8.87 -1.89
CA MET A 1 -8.04 8.56 -2.99
C MET A 1 -7.38 7.22 -2.73
N LYS A 2 -6.97 6.47 -3.76
CA LYS A 2 -6.25 5.19 -3.60
C LYS A 2 -4.74 5.39 -3.70
N PHE A 3 -4.02 4.87 -2.71
CA PHE A 3 -2.56 4.81 -2.68
C PHE A 3 -2.10 3.34 -2.65
N TYR A 4 -1.10 3.02 -3.44
CA TYR A 4 -0.60 1.66 -3.65
C TYR A 4 0.80 1.55 -3.06
N PHE A 5 0.97 0.73 -2.02
CA PHE A 5 2.23 0.47 -1.35
C PHE A 5 2.75 -0.87 -1.83
N THR A 6 3.84 -0.88 -2.61
CA THR A 6 4.38 -2.09 -3.25
C THR A 6 5.49 -2.73 -2.41
N PHE A 7 5.69 -4.03 -2.60
CA PHE A 7 6.71 -4.79 -1.89
C PHE A 7 7.63 -5.55 -2.84
N GLY A 8 8.90 -5.66 -2.46
CA GLY A 8 9.88 -6.55 -3.03
C GLY A 8 9.87 -7.89 -2.28
N LEU A 9 11.03 -8.49 -2.10
CA LEU A 9 11.13 -9.88 -1.64
C LEU A 9 11.57 -10.05 -0.18
N VAL A 10 12.15 -9.02 0.45
CA VAL A 10 12.88 -9.18 1.71
C VAL A 10 12.54 -8.06 2.70
N ASN A 11 12.35 -8.44 3.96
CA ASN A 11 12.17 -7.56 5.11
C ASN A 11 11.05 -6.53 4.94
N GLN A 12 9.90 -6.91 4.38
CA GLN A 12 8.69 -6.08 4.24
C GLN A 12 7.47 -6.83 4.78
N PRO A 13 6.35 -6.13 5.09
CA PRO A 13 5.15 -6.77 5.66
C PRO A 13 4.59 -7.91 4.80
N PHE A 14 4.80 -7.85 3.48
CA PHE A 14 4.45 -8.90 2.53
C PHE A 14 5.60 -9.14 1.55
N THR A 15 5.68 -10.37 1.04
CA THR A 15 6.56 -10.72 -0.09
C THR A 15 5.80 -10.48 -1.39
N GLY A 16 6.32 -9.59 -2.24
CA GLY A 16 5.70 -9.20 -3.50
C GLY A 16 4.35 -8.49 -3.32
N GLY A 17 3.69 -8.18 -4.42
CA GLY A 17 2.37 -7.58 -4.42
C GLY A 17 2.34 -6.14 -3.91
N TRP A 18 1.15 -5.73 -3.45
CA TRP A 18 0.90 -4.41 -2.86
C TRP A 18 -0.30 -4.43 -1.90
N VAL A 19 -0.40 -3.40 -1.07
CA VAL A 19 -1.66 -3.05 -0.39
C VAL A 19 -2.22 -1.75 -0.96
N VAL A 20 -3.54 -1.62 -0.88
CA VAL A 20 -4.24 -0.39 -1.27
C VAL A 20 -4.73 0.32 -0.02
N ILE A 21 -4.49 1.61 0.09
CA ILE A 21 -5.02 2.44 1.17
C ILE A 21 -5.88 3.55 0.59
N ASN A 22 -7.13 3.60 1.03
CA ASN A 22 -8.04 4.69 0.76
C ASN A 22 -7.86 5.79 1.81
N ALA A 23 -7.36 6.94 1.36
CA ALA A 23 -7.09 8.09 2.20
C ALA A 23 -7.31 9.41 1.43
N ASP A 24 -7.47 10.51 2.15
CA ASP A 24 -7.65 11.86 1.62
C ASP A 24 -6.32 12.48 1.16
N SER A 25 -5.19 11.97 1.66
CA SER A 25 -3.86 12.43 1.28
C SER A 25 -2.81 11.33 1.42
N ARG A 26 -1.67 11.51 0.74
CA ARG A 26 -0.52 10.61 0.86
C ARG A 26 -0.01 10.53 2.31
N ALA A 27 -0.01 11.65 3.03
CA ALA A 27 0.38 11.70 4.43
C ALA A 27 -0.55 10.84 5.31
N GLN A 28 -1.87 10.94 5.11
CA GLN A 28 -2.83 10.09 5.81
C GLN A 28 -2.67 8.61 5.41
N ALA A 29 -2.42 8.31 4.14
CA ALA A 29 -2.15 6.94 3.69
C ALA A 29 -0.92 6.35 4.38
N CYS A 30 0.16 7.11 4.49
CA CYS A 30 1.38 6.73 5.21
C CYS A 30 1.12 6.44 6.70
N MET A 31 0.34 7.29 7.37
CA MET A 31 -0.03 7.07 8.77
C MET A 31 -0.86 5.79 8.95
N LEU A 32 -1.82 5.54 8.07
CA LEU A 32 -2.64 4.32 8.11
C LEU A 32 -1.82 3.07 7.82
N PHE A 33 -0.92 3.12 6.83
CA PHE A 33 -0.01 2.03 6.53
C PHE A 33 0.86 1.67 7.73
N ARG A 34 1.44 2.70 8.38
CA ARG A 34 2.26 2.52 9.58
C ARG A 34 1.47 1.85 10.70
N ALA A 35 0.29 2.39 11.02
CA ALA A 35 -0.55 1.86 12.08
C ALA A 35 -0.99 0.40 11.84
N ALA A 36 -1.19 0.00 10.58
CA ALA A 36 -1.67 -1.34 10.24
C ALA A 36 -0.56 -2.40 10.16
N PHE A 37 0.65 -2.05 9.73
CA PHE A 37 1.67 -3.03 9.34
C PHE A 37 3.04 -2.88 10.01
N GLN A 38 3.31 -1.75 10.67
CA GLN A 38 4.65 -1.45 11.20
C GLN A 38 4.62 -0.41 12.34
N PRO A 39 4.03 -0.75 13.50
CA PRO A 39 3.88 0.20 14.59
C PRO A 39 5.22 0.74 15.14
N ASP A 40 6.31 -0.01 15.01
CA ASP A 40 7.57 0.25 15.70
C ASP A 40 8.69 0.86 14.80
N ASP A 41 8.43 1.17 13.52
CA ASP A 41 9.45 1.65 12.56
C ASP A 41 9.24 3.11 12.10
N GLU A 42 10.28 3.93 12.21
CA GLU A 42 10.31 5.33 11.76
C GLU A 42 10.27 5.47 10.23
N MET A 43 10.74 4.46 9.48
CA MET A 43 10.73 4.48 8.02
C MET A 43 9.67 3.52 7.47
N LEU A 44 8.95 3.96 6.43
CA LEU A 44 7.93 3.11 5.83
C LEU A 44 8.54 1.93 5.08
N ASN A 45 8.31 0.75 5.63
CA ASN A 45 8.83 -0.50 5.10
C ASN A 45 8.04 -1.00 3.86
N CYS A 46 8.20 -0.30 2.74
CA CYS A 46 7.65 -0.62 1.42
C CYS A 46 8.63 -0.16 0.32
N CYS A 47 8.52 -0.70 -0.89
CA CYS A 47 9.43 -0.33 -1.99
C CYS A 47 9.08 1.00 -2.62
N SER A 48 7.79 1.24 -2.87
CA SER A 48 7.31 2.45 -3.51
C SER A 48 5.85 2.70 -3.15
N ILE A 49 5.46 3.97 -3.21
CA ILE A 49 4.09 4.41 -2.96
C ILE A 49 3.63 5.21 -4.17
N TYR A 50 2.55 4.74 -4.79
CA TYR A 50 1.98 5.34 -6.00
C TYR A 50 0.58 5.87 -5.73
N GLU A 51 0.22 6.98 -6.36
CA GLU A 51 -1.20 7.30 -6.58
C GLU A 51 -1.80 6.37 -7.63
N GLU A 52 -3.12 6.20 -7.62
CA GLU A 52 -3.83 5.32 -8.55
C GLU A 52 -3.47 5.58 -10.03
N ARG A 53 -3.39 6.85 -10.44
CA ARG A 53 -3.05 7.21 -11.82
C ARG A 53 -1.65 6.74 -12.20
N GLU A 54 -0.69 6.80 -11.28
CA GLU A 54 0.68 6.37 -11.49
C GLU A 54 0.76 4.84 -11.50
N PHE A 55 0.10 4.19 -10.55
CA PHE A 55 0.11 2.74 -10.43
C PHE A 55 -0.47 2.05 -11.67
N LYS A 56 -1.56 2.59 -12.24
CA LYS A 56 -2.17 2.10 -13.48
C LYS A 56 -1.24 2.10 -14.70
N ARG A 57 -0.14 2.85 -14.65
CA ARG A 57 0.87 2.90 -15.72
C ARG A 57 1.96 1.83 -15.57
N THR A 58 2.07 1.20 -14.40
CA THR A 58 3.08 0.17 -14.11
C THR A 58 2.71 -1.17 -14.76
N LYS A 59 3.70 -2.05 -14.94
CA LYS A 59 3.44 -3.45 -15.29
C LYS A 59 2.68 -4.19 -14.20
N MET A 60 2.95 -3.87 -12.93
CA MET A 60 2.29 -4.51 -11.79
C MET A 60 0.77 -4.43 -11.87
N TYR A 61 0.24 -3.26 -12.24
CA TYR A 61 -1.21 -3.11 -12.45
C TYR A 61 -1.70 -3.85 -13.70
N ARG A 62 -0.98 -3.77 -14.82
CA ARG A 62 -1.42 -4.32 -16.11
C ARG A 62 -1.39 -5.85 -16.14
N GLU A 63 -0.41 -6.43 -15.49
CA GLU A 63 -0.17 -7.87 -15.41
C GLU A 63 -0.80 -8.47 -14.14
N ASN A 64 -1.31 -7.63 -13.24
CA ASN A 64 -1.84 -8.01 -11.93
C ASN A 64 -0.86 -8.89 -11.13
N ASP A 65 0.42 -8.55 -11.19
CA ASP A 65 1.51 -9.31 -10.56
C ASP A 65 2.68 -8.41 -10.16
N ASN A 66 3.26 -8.69 -9.01
CA ASN A 66 4.53 -8.14 -8.56
C ASN A 66 5.26 -9.21 -7.75
N PHE A 67 6.23 -9.89 -8.38
CA PHE A 67 6.95 -11.02 -7.78
C PHE A 67 6.03 -12.20 -7.39
N GLY A 68 5.04 -12.54 -8.22
CA GLY A 68 4.15 -13.69 -7.97
C GLY A 68 2.99 -13.38 -7.01
N SER A 69 2.75 -12.12 -6.69
CA SER A 69 1.68 -11.67 -5.79
C SER A 69 1.01 -10.40 -6.31
N ALA A 70 -0.28 -10.22 -5.99
CA ALA A 70 -1.09 -9.09 -6.41
C ALA A 70 -1.48 -8.21 -5.20
N CYS A 71 -2.73 -7.73 -5.17
CA CYS A 71 -3.26 -6.99 -4.03
C CYS A 71 -3.45 -7.93 -2.82
N HIS A 72 -2.77 -7.64 -1.70
CA HIS A 72 -2.92 -8.39 -0.45
C HIS A 72 -4.17 -7.97 0.32
N CYS A 73 -4.44 -6.66 0.39
CA CYS A 73 -5.65 -6.11 1.00
C CYS A 73 -5.89 -4.65 0.60
N GLU A 74 -7.11 -4.18 0.86
CA GLU A 74 -7.51 -2.78 0.72
C GLU A 74 -8.03 -2.25 2.06
N LEU A 75 -7.40 -1.18 2.57
CA LEU A 75 -7.74 -0.53 3.83
C LEU A 75 -8.47 0.80 3.58
N SER A 76 -9.36 1.16 4.50
CA SER A 76 -10.07 2.45 4.53
C SER A 76 -10.43 2.82 5.97
N LEU A 77 -10.46 4.12 6.27
CA LEU A 77 -11.00 4.60 7.53
C LEU A 77 -12.53 4.46 7.51
N LYS A 78 -13.08 3.71 8.48
CA LYS A 78 -14.51 3.75 8.77
C LYS A 78 -14.74 4.77 9.88
N ILE A 79 -15.46 5.85 9.56
CA ILE A 79 -15.97 6.77 10.58
C ILE A 79 -17.30 6.18 11.06
N GLU A 80 -17.31 5.55 12.23
CA GLU A 80 -18.55 5.17 12.89
C GLU A 80 -19.17 6.44 13.48
N LYS A 81 -20.33 6.85 12.94
CA LYS A 81 -21.14 7.88 13.58
C LYS A 81 -21.83 7.23 14.78
N LYS A 82 -21.50 7.71 15.98
CA LYS A 82 -22.24 7.39 17.20
C LYS A 82 -23.67 7.93 17.13
#